data_AF-A0AAU2KL93-F1
#
_entry.id   AF-A0AAU2KL93-F1
#
_cell.length_a   1.000
_cell.length_b   1.000
_cell.length_c   1.000
_cell.angle_alpha   90.00
_cell.angle_beta   90.00
_cell.angle_gamma   90.00
#
_symmetry.space_group_name_H-M   'P 1'
#
loop_
_entity.id
_entity.type
_entity.pdbx_description
1 polymer ?
#
loop_
_entity_poly.entity_id
_entity_poly.type
_entity_poly.pdbx_seq_one_letter_code
_entity_poly.pdbx_strand_id
1 'polypeptide(L)' 'MELNRGSLTMQSLWVSGTSQLDMAITGGTGDFSSARGAVRYWDIATPKERVRAEILH' A
#
# COMPACT_ATOMS: atom_id res chain seq x y z
N MET A 1 1.94 -6.58 -1.18
CA MET A 1 0.49 -6.84 -1.34
C MET A 1 0.31 -7.67 -2.58
N GLU A 2 -0.29 -8.85 -2.46
CA GLU A 2 -0.55 -9.72 -3.61
C GLU A 2 -1.87 -9.33 -4.28
N LEU A 3 -1.87 -9.31 -5.60
CA LEU A 3 -3.01 -9.04 -6.47
C LEU A 3 -3.06 -10.12 -7.57
N ASN A 4 -4.19 -10.27 -8.24
CA ASN A 4 -4.37 -11.32 -9.26
C ASN A 4 -3.32 -11.31 -10.40
N ARG A 5 -2.67 -10.17 -10.67
CA ARG A 5 -1.73 -9.97 -11.80
C ARG A 5 -0.30 -9.65 -11.37
N GLY A 6 0.01 -9.81 -10.08
CA GLY A 6 1.33 -9.52 -9.53
C GLY A 6 1.24 -8.95 -8.12
N SER A 7 2.31 -8.33 -7.66
CA SER A 7 2.41 -7.81 -6.30
C SER A 7 2.92 -6.38 -6.26
N LEU A 8 2.62 -5.69 -5.16
CA LEU A 8 3.13 -4.35 -4.85
C LEU A 8 4.06 -4.39 -3.64
N THR A 9 5.21 -3.73 -3.78
CA THR A 9 6.11 -3.37 -2.68
C THR A 9 5.81 -1.95 -2.23
N MET A 10 5.64 -1.77 -0.91
CA MET A 10 5.25 -0.50 -0.32
C MET A 10 6.10 -0.23 0.92
N GLN A 11 6.43 1.04 1.17
CA GLN A 11 7.25 1.46 2.31
C GLN A 11 6.70 2.73 2.95
N SER A 12 6.84 2.83 4.27
CA SER A 12 6.47 4.03 5.03
C SER A 12 7.32 4.14 6.28
N LEU A 13 7.36 5.34 6.86
CA LEU A 13 7.70 5.51 8.26
C LEU A 13 6.41 5.45 9.08
N TRP A 14 6.25 4.40 9.88
CA TRP A 14 5.06 4.22 10.71
C TRP A 14 5.33 4.64 12.16
N VAL A 15 4.40 5.39 12.73
CA VAL A 15 4.38 5.73 14.16
C VAL A 15 3.39 4.79 14.84
N SER A 16 3.87 4.01 15.81
CA SER A 16 3.03 3.03 16.51
C SER A 16 1.79 3.69 17.13
N GLY A 17 0.64 3.06 16.96
CA GLY A 17 -0.65 3.54 17.48
C GLY A 17 -1.39 4.53 16.55
N THR A 18 -0.83 4.92 15.40
CA THR A 18 -1.60 5.71 14.42
C THR A 18 -2.63 4.82 13.71
N SER A 19 -3.87 5.30 13.63
CA SER A 19 -4.96 4.61 12.93
C SER A 19 -4.94 4.80 11.41
N GLN A 20 -4.09 5.70 10.92
CA GLN A 20 -3.89 5.95 9.49
C GLN A 20 -2.40 5.88 9.15
N LEU A 21 -2.10 5.43 7.94
CA LEU A 21 -0.73 5.32 7.44
C LEU A 21 -0.71 5.54 5.92
N ASP A 22 0.14 6.47 5.50
CA ASP A 22 0.49 6.66 4.09
C ASP A 22 1.79 5.94 3.78
N MET A 23 1.77 5.16 2.70
CA MET A 23 2.92 4.42 2.19
C MET A 23 3.20 4.79 0.74
N ALA A 24 4.47 4.85 0.37
CA ALA A 24 4.89 4.94 -1.02
C ALA A 24 4.90 3.54 -1.64
N ILE A 25 4.34 3.41 -2.84
CA ILE A 25 4.57 2.23 -3.69
C ILE A 25 5.95 2.40 -4.33
N THR A 26 6.85 1.45 -4.09
CA THR A 26 8.25 1.52 -4.53
C THR A 26 8.59 0.56 -5.66
N GLY A 27 7.68 -0.34 -6.00
CA GLY A 27 7.80 -1.27 -7.11
C GLY A 27 6.76 -2.38 -7.02
N GLY A 28 6.93 -3.41 -7.85
CA GLY A 28 6.05 -4.56 -7.85
C GLY A 28 6.54 -5.68 -8.78
N THR A 29 5.63 -6.60 -9.08
CA THR A 29 5.88 -7.73 -9.97
C THR A 29 4.74 -7.88 -10.98
N GLY A 30 4.94 -8.68 -12.04
CA GLY A 30 3.94 -8.91 -13.08
C GLY A 30 3.53 -7.60 -13.77
N ASP A 31 2.21 -7.39 -13.88
CA ASP A 31 1.62 -6.16 -14.42
C ASP A 31 2.03 -4.88 -13.66
N PHE A 32 2.54 -5.03 -12.44
CA PHE A 32 2.93 -3.93 -11.56
C PHE A 32 4.46 -3.79 -11.43
N SER A 33 5.23 -4.35 -12.36
CA SER A 33 6.71 -4.41 -12.29
C SER A 33 7.40 -3.05 -12.09
N SER A 34 6.83 -1.96 -12.64
CA SER A 34 7.35 -0.59 -12.50
C SER A 34 6.53 0.30 -11.56
N ALA A 35 5.66 -0.30 -10.72
CA ALA A 35 4.63 0.44 -10.01
C ALA A 35 5.20 1.55 -9.10
N ARG A 36 4.65 2.75 -9.23
CA ARG A 36 4.87 3.89 -8.32
C ARG A 36 3.54 4.52 -7.96
N GLY A 37 3.49 5.14 -6.79
CA GLY A 37 2.28 5.79 -6.31
C GLY A 37 2.19 5.76 -4.79
N ALA A 38 0.96 5.75 -4.28
CA ALA A 38 0.70 5.82 -2.85
C ALA A 38 -0.34 4.79 -2.42
N VAL A 39 -0.22 4.34 -1.18
CA VAL A 39 -1.23 3.53 -0.50
C VAL A 39 -1.58 4.20 0.81
N ARG A 40 -2.88 4.35 1.07
CA ARG A 40 -3.39 4.83 2.35
C ARG A 40 -4.13 3.71 3.05
N TYR A 41 -3.78 3.50 4.31
CA TYR A 41 -4.50 2.65 5.25
C TYR A 41 -5.31 3.51 6.22
N TRP A 42 -6.48 3.02 6.61
CA TRP A 42 -7.30 3.56 7.68
C TRP A 42 -7.74 2.47 8.63
N ASP A 43 -8.00 2.84 9.88
CA ASP A 43 -8.57 1.99 10.92
C ASP A 43 -7.70 0.72 11.14
N ILE A 44 -6.36 0.91 11.08
CA ILE A 44 -5.35 -0.15 11.19
C ILE A 44 -5.53 -0.97 12.47
N ALA A 45 -5.40 -2.29 12.36
CA ALA A 45 -5.59 -3.26 13.43
C ALA A 45 -7.02 -3.28 14.02
N THR A 46 -8.02 -2.95 13.20
CA THR A 46 -9.43 -3.08 13.56
C THR A 46 -10.21 -3.86 12.49
N PRO A 47 -11.40 -4.40 12.80
CA PRO A 47 -12.27 -5.03 11.80
C PRO A 47 -12.77 -4.10 10.68
N LYS A 48 -12.53 -2.79 10.81
CA LYS A 48 -12.91 -1.77 9.81
C LYS A 48 -11.72 -1.34 8.96
N GLU A 49 -10.57 -2.01 9.10
CA GLU A 49 -9.36 -1.68 8.36
C GLU A 49 -9.64 -1.69 6.85
N ARG A 50 -9.20 -0.63 6.19
CA ARG A 50 -9.42 -0.42 4.77
C ARG A 50 -8.17 0.19 4.14
N VAL A 51 -7.99 -0.10 2.87
CA VAL A 51 -6.82 0.33 2.10
C VAL A 51 -7.25 0.86 0.74
N ARG A 52 -6.60 1.94 0.28
CA ARG A 52 -6.71 2.45 -1.09
C ARG A 52 -5.31 2.59 -1.64
N ALA A 53 -5.03 1.85 -2.71
CA ALA A 53 -3.82 2.00 -3.50
C ALA A 53 -4.13 2.85 -4.74
N GLU A 54 -3.26 3.80 -5.04
CA GLU A 54 -3.29 4.62 -6.24
C GLU A 54 -1.94 4.46 -6.96
N ILE A 55 -1.97 3.79 -8.11
CA ILE A 55 -0.81 3.55 -8.97
C ILE A 55 -0.80 4.64 -10.04
N LEU A 56 0.34 5.32 -10.18
CA LEU A 56 0.52 6.45 -11.10
C LEU A 56 1.40 6.09 -12.30
N HIS A 57 2.30 5.11 -12.15
CA HIS A 57 3.25 4.62 -13.13
C HIS A 57 3.55 3.14 -12.83
#